data_AF-A0A7C7T4Y6-F1
#
_entry.id   AF-A0A7C7T4Y6-F1
#
_cell.length_a   1.000
_cell.length_b   1.000
_cell.length_c   1.000
_cell.angle_alpha   90.00
_cell.angle_beta   90.00
_cell.angle_gamma   90.00
#
_symmetry.space_group_name_H-M   'P 1'
#
loop_
_entity.id
_entity.type
_entity.pdbx_description
1 polymer ?
#
loop_
_entity_poly.entity_id
_entity_poly.type
_entity_poly.pdbx_seq_one_letter_code
_entity_poly.pdbx_strand_id
1 'polypeptide(L)'
;LSGKLVSLVERDNRGWISLFSESTNSGNRWEIMARDPPGVVFEIKGNSVTSYSVTAKALEPGVYHVHTQLNVANVGPGLGPGTTVVVDGEPILKPIAWGMLLYQSVMIGAAYVVTFATRPWKVI
;
A
#
# COMPACT_ATOMS: atom_id res chain seq x y z
N LEU A 1 -4.73 -10.58 11.03
CA LEU A 1 -3.44 -11.28 11.31
C LEU A 1 -2.86 -10.67 12.58
N SER A 2 -2.36 -11.49 13.51
CA SER A 2 -1.73 -10.99 14.75
C SER A 2 -0.56 -11.88 15.14
N GLY A 3 0.42 -11.33 15.86
CA GLY A 3 1.58 -12.09 16.28
C GLY A 3 2.56 -11.24 17.09
N LYS A 4 3.84 -11.66 17.10
CA LYS A 4 4.93 -10.97 17.78
C LYS A 4 6.09 -10.74 16.81
N LEU A 5 6.65 -9.55 16.82
CA LEU A 5 7.93 -9.22 16.20
C LEU A 5 9.02 -9.36 17.25
N VAL A 6 10.04 -10.15 16.97
CA VAL A 6 11.18 -10.36 17.87
C VAL A 6 12.40 -9.72 17.23
N SER A 7 12.91 -8.65 17.84
CA SER A 7 14.15 -8.02 17.41
C SER A 7 15.34 -8.82 17.93
N LEU A 8 16.22 -9.23 17.03
CA LEU A 8 17.47 -9.94 17.35
C LEU A 8 18.70 -9.03 17.20
N VAL A 9 18.47 -7.73 17.01
CA VAL A 9 19.52 -6.72 16.85
C VAL A 9 19.51 -5.77 18.03
N GLU A 10 20.69 -5.28 18.41
CA GLU A 10 20.84 -4.41 19.59
C GLU A 10 20.31 -2.99 19.37
N ARG A 11 20.33 -2.50 18.12
CA ARG A 11 19.91 -1.14 17.79
C ARG A 11 18.40 -1.04 17.56
N ASP A 12 17.84 0.09 17.97
CA ASP A 12 16.46 0.45 17.63
C ASP A 12 16.32 0.63 16.12
N ASN A 13 15.17 0.21 15.62
CA ASN A 13 14.82 0.31 14.21
C ASN A 13 13.45 0.96 14.03
N ARG A 14 13.21 1.47 12.83
CA ARG A 14 11.89 1.92 12.41
C ARG A 14 11.39 0.99 11.32
N GLY A 15 10.13 0.61 11.42
CA GLY A 15 9.52 -0.29 10.44
C GLY A 15 8.04 -0.04 10.28
N TRP A 16 7.47 -0.71 9.28
CA TRP A 16 6.04 -0.70 9.03
C TRP A 16 5.56 -2.10 8.67
N ILE A 17 4.33 -2.41 9.10
CA ILE A 17 3.69 -3.67 8.82
C ILE A 17 2.64 -3.48 7.72
N SER A 18 2.68 -4.39 6.75
CA SER A 18 1.70 -4.55 5.69
C SER A 18 1.24 -6.00 5.58
N LEU A 19 0.25 -6.22 4.73
CA LEU A 19 -0.16 -7.54 4.28
C LEU A 19 0.40 -7.74 2.88
N PHE A 20 1.09 -8.85 2.67
CA PHE A 20 1.55 -9.29 1.35
C PHE A 20 0.64 -10.42 0.87
N SER A 21 0.20 -10.34 -0.37
CA SER A 21 -0.49 -11.44 -1.05
C SER A 21 -0.11 -11.41 -2.50
N GLU A 22 0.14 -12.57 -3.10
CA GLU A 22 0.35 -12.64 -4.55
C GLU A 22 -0.92 -12.17 -5.26
N SER A 23 -0.75 -11.26 -6.23
CA SER A 23 -1.84 -10.76 -7.04
C SER A 23 -1.44 -10.81 -8.50
N THR A 24 -2.29 -11.40 -9.33
CA THR A 24 -2.13 -11.46 -10.79
C THR A 24 -2.49 -10.15 -11.47
N ASN A 25 -2.97 -9.14 -10.73
CA ASN A 25 -3.42 -7.87 -11.27
C ASN A 25 -2.90 -6.69 -10.43
N SER A 26 -2.76 -5.51 -11.03
CA SER A 26 -2.15 -4.33 -10.37
C SER A 26 -3.04 -3.65 -9.32
N GLY A 27 -4.29 -4.12 -9.16
CA GLY A 27 -5.24 -3.61 -8.18
C GLY A 27 -4.97 -4.15 -6.77
N ASN A 28 -5.01 -3.27 -5.77
CA ASN A 28 -4.89 -3.70 -4.38
C ASN A 28 -6.16 -4.44 -3.93
N ARG A 29 -6.02 -5.71 -3.54
CA ARG A 29 -7.10 -6.63 -3.12
C ARG A 29 -7.49 -6.50 -1.64
N TRP A 30 -6.70 -5.75 -0.88
CA TRP A 30 -6.86 -5.62 0.57
C TRP A 30 -6.87 -4.15 0.97
N GLU A 31 -7.79 -3.79 1.86
CA GLU A 31 -7.81 -2.49 2.50
C GLU A 31 -7.45 -2.66 3.98
N ILE A 32 -6.34 -2.04 4.41
CA ILE A 32 -5.94 -2.11 5.82
C ILE A 32 -6.82 -1.15 6.62
N MET A 33 -7.65 -1.72 7.49
CA MET A 33 -8.61 -1.01 8.33
C MET A 33 -7.97 -0.49 9.61
N ALA A 34 -7.11 -1.31 10.23
CA ALA A 34 -6.45 -0.98 11.49
C ALA A 34 -5.11 -1.70 11.62
N ARG A 35 -4.21 -1.08 12.37
CA ARG A 35 -2.91 -1.63 12.75
C ARG A 35 -2.66 -1.37 14.23
N ASP A 36 -1.98 -2.32 14.86
CA ASP A 36 -1.37 -2.20 16.16
C ASP A 36 0.05 -2.79 16.06
N PRO A 37 1.14 -2.08 16.38
CA PRO A 37 1.20 -0.70 16.86
C PRO A 37 0.54 0.30 15.90
N PRO A 38 -0.15 1.34 16.43
CA PRO A 38 -0.77 2.35 15.59
C PRO A 38 0.30 3.24 14.94
N GLY A 39 0.06 3.62 13.69
CA GLY A 39 0.96 4.46 12.89
C GLY A 39 1.37 3.83 11.57
N VAL A 40 1.76 4.66 10.61
CA VAL A 40 2.31 4.19 9.32
C VAL A 40 3.68 3.56 9.54
N VAL A 41 4.49 4.16 10.43
CA VAL A 41 5.81 3.68 10.84
C VAL A 41 5.85 3.71 12.36
N PHE A 42 6.38 2.66 12.97
CA PHE A 42 6.57 2.56 14.41
C PHE A 42 8.01 2.18 14.75
N GLU A 43 8.36 2.37 16.02
CA GLU A 43 9.68 2.03 16.55
C GLU A 43 9.70 0.59 17.04
N ILE A 44 10.75 -0.15 16.67
CA ILE A 44 11.03 -1.52 17.09
C ILE A 44 12.27 -1.45 17.96
N LYS A 45 12.10 -1.66 19.27
CA LYS A 45 13.22 -1.61 20.21
C LYS A 45 14.18 -2.77 19.98
N GLY A 46 15.48 -2.51 20.09
CA GLY A 46 16.52 -3.53 20.02
C GLY A 46 16.33 -4.61 21.08
N ASN A 47 16.62 -5.87 20.74
CA ASN A 47 16.48 -7.04 21.63
C ASN A 47 15.14 -7.12 22.38
N SER A 48 14.06 -6.64 21.76
CA SER A 48 12.72 -6.57 22.35
C SER A 48 11.70 -7.37 21.57
N VAL A 49 10.56 -7.62 22.22
CA VAL A 49 9.39 -8.24 21.61
C VAL A 49 8.26 -7.24 21.51
N THR A 50 7.77 -6.99 20.30
CA THR A 50 6.64 -6.09 20.02
C THR A 50 5.46 -6.91 19.50
N SER A 51 4.34 -6.88 20.20
CA SER A 51 3.09 -7.49 19.71
C SER A 51 2.55 -6.70 18.52
N TYR A 52 1.94 -7.39 17.56
CA TYR A 52 1.29 -6.72 16.43
C TYR A 52 -0.08 -7.32 16.10
N SER A 53 -0.95 -6.49 15.54
CA SER A 53 -2.18 -6.90 14.87
C SER A 53 -2.43 -6.05 13.62
N VAL A 54 -2.95 -6.68 12.58
CA VAL A 54 -3.38 -6.03 11.33
C VAL A 54 -4.76 -6.54 10.99
N THR A 55 -5.69 -5.60 10.84
CA THR A 55 -7.04 -5.87 10.34
C THR A 55 -7.13 -5.37 8.92
N ALA A 56 -7.48 -6.26 8.00
CA ALA A 56 -7.66 -5.93 6.60
C ALA A 56 -9.03 -6.42 6.12
N LYS A 57 -9.65 -5.64 5.25
CA LYS A 57 -10.87 -5.97 4.54
C LYS A 57 -10.51 -6.49 3.15
N ALA A 58 -11.03 -7.66 2.78
CA ALA A 58 -10.88 -8.17 1.44
C ALA A 58 -11.81 -7.40 0.48
N LEU A 59 -11.31 -7.09 -0.71
CA LEU A 59 -12.03 -6.29 -1.71
C LEU A 59 -12.50 -7.11 -2.90
N GLU A 60 -11.87 -8.24 -3.21
CA GLU A 60 -12.26 -9.07 -4.34
C GLU A 60 -12.24 -10.56 -3.93
N PRO A 61 -13.19 -11.37 -4.44
CA PRO A 61 -13.20 -12.80 -4.20
C PRO A 61 -11.97 -13.48 -4.82
N GLY A 62 -11.56 -14.59 -4.22
CA GLY A 62 -10.40 -15.36 -4.66
C GLY A 62 -9.74 -16.16 -3.54
N VAL A 63 -8.75 -16.97 -3.94
CA VAL A 63 -7.88 -17.71 -3.02
C VAL A 63 -6.55 -16.99 -2.94
N TYR A 64 -6.18 -16.53 -1.75
CA TYR A 64 -4.97 -15.75 -1.52
C TYR A 64 -4.03 -16.45 -0.56
N HIS A 65 -2.76 -16.54 -0.91
CA HIS A 65 -1.71 -16.86 0.06
C HIS A 65 -1.19 -15.55 0.66
N VAL A 66 -1.53 -15.29 1.93
CA VAL A 66 -1.26 -14.02 2.61
C VAL A 66 -0.14 -14.17 3.64
N HIS A 67 0.72 -13.17 3.71
CA HIS A 67 1.77 -13.05 4.71
C HIS A 67 1.64 -11.73 5.46
N THR A 68 2.01 -11.74 6.74
CA THR A 68 2.42 -10.50 7.40
C THR A 68 3.77 -10.09 6.81
N GLN A 69 3.87 -8.87 6.26
CA GLN A 69 5.14 -8.31 5.80
C GLN A 69 5.59 -7.22 6.77
N LEU A 70 6.79 -7.35 7.30
CA LEU A 70 7.49 -6.29 8.02
C LEU A 70 8.54 -5.68 7.09
N ASN A 71 8.52 -4.37 6.91
CA ASN A 71 9.61 -3.66 6.24
C ASN A 71 10.38 -2.86 7.28
N VAL A 72 11.68 -3.07 7.33
CA VAL A 72 12.58 -2.35 8.23
C VAL A 72 13.35 -1.30 7.42
N ALA A 73 13.31 -0.06 7.88
CA ALA A 73 13.96 1.06 7.21
C ALA A 73 15.47 0.78 7.03
N ASN A 74 15.97 1.01 5.82
CA ASN A 74 17.37 0.79 5.43
C ASN A 74 17.88 -0.65 5.54
N VAL A 75 16.99 -1.64 5.70
CA VAL A 75 17.36 -3.08 5.74
C VAL A 75 16.60 -3.84 4.66
N GLY A 76 15.27 -3.71 4.62
CA GLY A 76 14.45 -4.36 3.61
C GLY A 76 13.23 -5.11 4.17
N PRO A 77 12.58 -5.94 3.34
CA PRO A 77 11.38 -6.69 3.70
C PRO A 77 11.70 -8.00 4.42
N GLY A 78 10.85 -8.38 5.35
CA GLY A 78 10.74 -9.70 5.93
C GLY A 78 9.30 -10.21 5.83
N LEU A 79 9.13 -11.42 5.34
CA LEU A 79 7.83 -12.08 5.25
C LEU A 79 7.70 -13.08 6.40
N GLY A 80 6.64 -12.92 7.19
CA GLY A 80 6.25 -13.89 8.20
C GLY A 80 5.65 -15.15 7.58
N PRO A 81 5.21 -16.11 8.42
CA PRO A 81 4.51 -17.30 7.96
C PRO A 81 3.30 -16.96 7.09
N GLY A 82 3.16 -17.69 5.98
CA GLY A 82 2.04 -17.54 5.06
C GLY A 82 0.85 -18.37 5.48
N THR A 83 -0.36 -17.91 5.13
CA THR A 83 -1.59 -18.68 5.28
C THR A 83 -2.50 -18.49 4.08
N THR A 84 -3.25 -19.53 3.71
CA THR A 84 -4.19 -19.45 2.59
C THR A 84 -5.57 -19.03 3.11
N VAL A 85 -6.09 -17.96 2.53
CA VAL A 85 -7.41 -17.40 2.84
C VAL A 85 -8.27 -17.46 1.59
N VAL A 86 -9.47 -18.02 1.73
CA VAL A 86 -10.51 -18.03 0.68
C VAL A 86 -11.48 -16.90 0.98
N VAL A 87 -11.72 -16.05 -0.03
CA VAL A 87 -12.64 -14.92 0.05
C VAL A 87 -13.75 -15.14 -0.97
N ASP A 88 -14.99 -15.12 -0.49
CA ASP A 88 -16.20 -15.21 -1.31
C ASP A 88 -16.97 -13.89 -1.28
N GLY A 89 -17.84 -13.69 -2.28
CA GLY A 89 -18.75 -12.54 -2.38
C GLY A 89 -18.48 -11.64 -3.60
N GLU A 90 -19.28 -10.59 -3.72
CA GLU A 90 -19.19 -9.63 -4.83
C GLU A 90 -17.98 -8.68 -4.67
N PRO A 91 -17.28 -8.33 -5.77
CA PRO A 91 -16.19 -7.37 -5.73
C PRO A 91 -16.61 -5.99 -5.20
N ILE A 92 -15.78 -5.41 -4.34
CA ILE A 92 -15.93 -4.05 -3.81
C ILE A 92 -15.09 -3.09 -4.65
N LEU A 93 -15.74 -2.38 -5.57
CA LEU A 93 -15.09 -1.39 -6.42
C LEU A 93 -14.79 -0.12 -5.63
N LYS A 94 -13.54 0.36 -5.72
CA LYS A 94 -13.17 1.68 -5.19
C LYS A 94 -13.70 2.78 -6.12
N PRO A 95 -14.24 3.88 -5.56
CA PRO A 95 -14.71 4.98 -6.38
C PRO A 95 -13.56 5.60 -7.18
N ILE A 96 -13.81 5.85 -8.47
CA ILE A 96 -12.88 6.58 -9.33
C ILE A 96 -12.89 8.05 -8.92
N ALA A 97 -11.71 8.63 -8.71
CA ALA A 97 -11.54 10.04 -8.34
C ALA A 97 -11.76 10.98 -9.55
N TRP A 98 -12.97 10.97 -10.14
CA TRP A 98 -13.32 11.73 -11.34
C TRP A 98 -13.01 13.23 -11.22
N GLY A 99 -13.23 13.83 -10.05
CA GLY A 99 -12.92 15.25 -9.83
C GLY A 99 -11.43 15.57 -10.00
N MET A 100 -10.54 14.69 -9.53
CA MET A 100 -9.09 14.86 -9.69
C MET A 100 -8.67 14.70 -11.16
N LEU A 101 -9.24 13.72 -11.86
CA LEU A 101 -9.01 13.52 -13.29
C LEU A 101 -9.44 14.77 -14.08
N LEU A 102 -10.64 15.27 -13.83
CA LEU A 102 -11.16 16.45 -14.52
C LEU A 102 -10.31 17.69 -14.25
N TYR A 103 -9.92 17.92 -12.99
CA TYR A 103 -9.01 19.01 -12.63
C TYR A 103 -7.67 18.93 -13.39
N GLN A 104 -7.03 17.76 -13.40
CA GLN A 104 -5.77 17.56 -14.12
C GLN A 104 -5.94 17.74 -15.63
N SER A 105 -7.01 17.20 -16.21
CA SER A 105 -7.31 17.34 -17.63
C SER A 105 -7.49 18.82 -18.04
N VAL A 106 -8.19 19.62 -17.23
CA VAL A 106 -8.36 21.07 -17.49
C VAL A 106 -7.01 21.79 -17.45
N MET A 107 -6.17 21.53 -16.45
CA MET A 107 -4.85 22.16 -16.33
C MET A 107 -3.94 21.82 -17.52
N ILE A 108 -3.89 20.54 -17.91
CA ILE A 108 -3.13 20.08 -19.08
C ILE A 108 -3.66 20.74 -20.35
N GLY A 109 -4.99 20.77 -20.54
CA GLY A 109 -5.63 21.38 -21.69
C GLY A 109 -5.30 22.88 -21.80
N ALA A 110 -5.40 23.62 -20.70
CA ALA A 110 -5.06 25.05 -20.65
C ALA A 110 -3.59 25.29 -21.00
N ALA A 111 -2.67 24.52 -20.41
CA ALA A 111 -1.24 24.61 -20.70
C ALA A 111 -0.93 24.32 -22.18
N TYR A 112 -1.61 23.33 -22.77
CA TYR A 112 -1.48 22.99 -24.18
C TYR A 112 -1.94 24.14 -25.07
N VAL A 113 -3.12 24.71 -24.81
CA VAL A 113 -3.66 25.85 -25.55
C VAL A 113 -2.71 27.04 -25.51
N VAL A 114 -2.22 27.42 -24.33
CA VAL A 114 -1.24 28.51 -24.18
C VAL A 114 0.02 28.22 -24.97
N THR A 115 0.58 27.02 -24.86
CA THR A 115 1.80 26.63 -25.57
C THR A 115 1.64 26.72 -27.09
N PHE A 116 0.52 26.29 -27.64
CA PHE A 116 0.25 26.39 -29.08
C PHE A 116 -0.03 27.83 -29.52
N ALA A 117 -0.78 28.60 -28.74
CA ALA A 117 -1.13 29.98 -29.06
C ALA A 117 0.07 30.94 -28.99
N THR A 118 1.05 30.65 -28.13
CA THR A 118 2.21 31.53 -27.88
C THR A 118 3.47 31.15 -28.66
N ARG A 119 3.52 29.95 -29.26
CA ARG A 119 4.63 29.59 -30.14
C ARG A 119 4.47 30.31 -31.49
N PRO A 120 5.50 31.02 -31.97
CA PRO A 120 5.45 31.61 -33.30
C PRO A 120 5.31 30.49 -34.31
N TRP A 121 4.23 30.55 -35.11
CA TRP A 121 4.01 29.63 -36.21
C TRP A 121 5.20 29.74 -37.16
N LYS A 122 6.05 28.71 -37.22
CA LYS A 122 6.92 28.52 -38.38
C LYS A 122 6.01 28.07 -39.52
N VAL A 123 5.55 29.04 -40.31
CA VAL A 123 5.00 28.78 -41.64
C VAL A 123 6.12 28.11 -42.43
N ILE A 124 5.91 26.86 -42.85
CA ILE A 124 6.77 26.16 -43.82
C ILE A 124 6.56 26.81 -45.18
#